data_AF-A0A2E9YIA9-F1
#
_entry.id   AF-A0A2E9YIA9-F1
#
_cell.length_a   1.000
_cell.length_b   1.000
_cell.length_c   1.000
_cell.angle_alpha   90.00
_cell.angle_beta   90.00
_cell.angle_gamma   90.00
#
_symmetry.space_group_name_H-M   'P 1'
#
loop_
_entity.id
_entity.type
_entity.pdbx_description
1 polymer ?
#
loop_
_entity_poly.entity_id
_entity_poly.type
_entity_poly.pdbx_seq_one_letter_code
_entity_poly.pdbx_strand_id
1 'polypeptide(L)' 'MVKIEVLKESDERMQLLLSGTDRSLANALRRSLISDTPKMAIDSVRFQLGTKEQDDE' A
#
# COMPACT_ATOMS: atom_id res chain seq x y z
N MET A 1 -1.62 -19.60 -20.67
CA MET A 1 -1.60 -18.13 -20.65
C MET A 1 -2.46 -17.68 -19.48
N VAL A 2 -1.99 -16.75 -18.65
CA VAL A 2 -2.74 -16.31 -17.46
C VAL A 2 -3.98 -15.52 -17.92
N LYS A 3 -5.15 -15.87 -17.39
CA LYS A 3 -6.42 -15.17 -17.63
C LYS A 3 -6.84 -14.50 -16.33
N ILE A 4 -7.21 -13.23 -16.40
CA ILE A 4 -7.68 -12.43 -15.26
C ILE A 4 -9.13 -12.04 -15.53
N GLU A 5 -9.99 -12.23 -14.54
CA GLU A 5 -11.40 -11.83 -14.57
C GLU A 5 -11.72 -10.99 -13.34
N VAL A 6 -12.40 -9.85 -13.53
CA VAL A 6 -12.82 -8.95 -12.46
C VAL A 6 -14.21 -9.37 -11.99
N LEU A 7 -14.32 -9.78 -10.72
CA LEU A 7 -15.60 -10.20 -10.14
C LEU A 7 -16.33 -9.03 -9.49
N LYS A 8 -15.59 -8.18 -8.76
CA LYS A 8 -16.11 -6.99 -8.05
C LYS A 8 -15.03 -5.93 -7.99
N GLU A 9 -15.44 -4.68 -8.12
CA GLU A 9 -14.55 -3.52 -8.08
C GLU A 9 -15.22 -2.36 -7.34
N SER A 10 -14.43 -1.69 -6.51
CA SER A 10 -14.76 -0.48 -5.77
C SER A 10 -13.48 0.32 -5.58
N ASP A 11 -13.60 1.60 -5.25
CA ASP A 11 -12.44 2.50 -5.11
C ASP A 11 -11.37 1.99 -4.13
N GLU A 12 -11.77 1.27 -3.08
CA GLU A 12 -10.85 0.75 -2.06
C GLU A 12 -10.50 -0.74 -2.21
N ARG A 13 -11.27 -1.49 -3.01
CA ARG A 13 -11.16 -2.97 -3.07
C ARG A 13 -11.51 -3.53 -4.43
N MET A 14 -10.76 -4.56 -4.82
CA MET A 14 -10.99 -5.32 -6.05
C MET A 14 -10.90 -6.82 -5.78
N GLN A 15 -11.80 -7.59 -6.37
CA GLN A 15 -11.81 -9.05 -6.33
C GLN A 15 -11.56 -9.61 -7.74
N LEU A 16 -10.45 -10.33 -7.90
CA LEU A 16 -10.00 -10.89 -9.18
C LEU A 16 -9.96 -12.42 -9.12
N LEU A 17 -10.34 -13.07 -10.23
CA LEU A 17 -10.12 -14.49 -10.46
C LEU A 17 -8.95 -14.68 -11.43
N LEU A 18 -7.87 -15.28 -10.94
CA LEU A 18 -6.70 -15.65 -11.74
C LEU A 18 -6.83 -17.11 -12.19
N SER A 19 -6.94 -17.33 -13.50
CA SER A 19 -7.06 -18.66 -14.11
C SER A 19 -5.86 -18.96 -15.03
N GLY A 20 -5.51 -20.23 -15.17
CA GLY A 20 -4.37 -20.63 -16.03
C GLY A 20 -3.00 -20.17 -15.51
N THR A 21 -2.88 -19.99 -14.19
CA THR A 21 -1.66 -19.66 -13.46
C THR A 21 -1.31 -20.77 -12.47
N ASP A 22 -0.08 -20.79 -11.98
CA ASP A 22 0.36 -21.69 -10.92
C ASP A 22 0.29 -21.03 -9.53
N ARG A 23 0.35 -21.85 -8.48
CA ARG A 23 0.29 -21.38 -7.08
C ARG A 23 1.50 -20.52 -6.70
N SER A 24 2.67 -20.79 -7.27
CA SER A 24 3.90 -20.04 -7.00
C SER A 24 3.82 -18.61 -7.53
N LEU A 25 3.31 -18.41 -8.75
CA LEU A 25 3.13 -17.13 -9.42
C LEU A 25 2.06 -16.31 -8.72
N ALA A 26 0.91 -16.92 -8.37
CA ALA A 26 -0.12 -16.25 -7.59
C ALA A 26 0.39 -15.78 -6.23
N ASN A 27 1.18 -16.60 -5.53
CA ASN A 27 1.76 -16.22 -4.24
C ASN A 27 2.88 -15.19 -4.39
N ALA A 28 3.71 -15.27 -5.44
CA ALA A 28 4.74 -14.28 -5.72
C ALA A 28 4.13 -12.90 -6.01
N LEU A 29 3.07 -12.84 -6.83
CA LEU A 29 2.31 -11.62 -7.10
C LEU A 29 1.77 -11.01 -5.80
N ARG A 30 1.13 -11.83 -4.96
CA ARG A 30 0.61 -11.38 -3.66
C ARG A 30 1.71 -10.79 -2.77
N ARG A 31 2.87 -11.45 -2.66
CA ARG A 31 3.99 -10.93 -1.85
C ARG A 31 4.52 -9.61 -2.40
N SER A 32 4.65 -9.51 -3.72
CA SER A 32 5.18 -8.32 -4.36
C SER A 32 4.24 -7.12 -4.16
N LEU A 33 2.92 -7.31 -4.28
CA LEU A 33 1.95 -6.26 -4.01
C LEU A 33 2.02 -5.72 -2.57
N ILE A 34 2.36 -6.57 -1.60
CA ILE A 34 2.47 -6.17 -0.18
C ILE A 34 3.80 -5.47 0.12
N SER A 35 4.90 -5.98 -0.44
CA SER A 35 6.27 -5.60 -0.06
C SER A 35 6.88 -4.57 -1.00
N ASP A 36 6.73 -4.80 -2.30
CA ASP A 36 7.57 -4.15 -3.31
C ASP A 36 6.85 -2.99 -3.99
N THR A 37 5.57 -2.77 -3.67
CA THR A 37 4.82 -1.62 -4.17
C THR A 37 5.30 -0.35 -3.47
N PRO A 38 6.01 0.56 -4.16
CA PRO A 38 6.50 1.78 -3.54
C PRO A 38 5.32 2.67 -3.18
N LYS A 39 5.37 3.28 -1.98
CA LYS A 39 4.41 4.26 -1.52
C LYS A 39 5.12 5.41 -0.84
N MET A 40 4.58 6.61 -1.01
CA MET A 40 5.07 7.78 -0.28
C MET A 40 4.61 7.69 1.17
N ALA A 41 5.54 7.90 2.09
CA ALA A 41 5.27 8.00 3.52
C ALA A 41 6.16 9.08 4.12
N ILE A 42 5.80 9.58 5.29
CA ILE A 42 6.65 10.48 6.05
C ILE A 42 7.84 9.68 6.56
N ASP A 43 9.03 9.97 6.03
CA ASP A 43 10.28 9.29 6.40
C ASP A 43 10.95 9.96 7.61
N SER A 44 10.93 11.29 7.67
CA SER A 44 11.49 12.04 8.80
C SER A 44 10.64 13.26 9.15
N VAL A 45 10.49 13.51 10.45
CA VAL A 45 9.84 14.71 10.98
C VAL A 45 10.86 15.47 11.81
N ARG A 46 11.05 16.74 11.49
CA ARG A 46 11.83 17.67 12.33
C ARG A 46 10.86 18.52 13.13
N PHE A 47 10.85 18.32 14.45
CA PHE A 47 10.15 19.22 15.35
C PHE A 47 11.04 20.43 15.64
N GLN A 48 10.51 21.63 15.38
CA GLN A 48 11.13 22.88 15.80
C GLN A 48 10.30 23.43 16.96
N LEU A 49 10.86 23.41 18.16
CA LEU A 49 10.29 24.12 19.29
C LEU A 49 10.67 25.59 19.13
N GLY A 50 9.71 26.42 18.72
CA GLY A 50 9.87 27.86 18.90
C GLY A 50 9.89 28.15 20.40
N THR A 51 10.74 29.07 20.85
CA THR A 51 10.63 29.64 22.19
C THR A 51 9.25 30.29 22.26
N LYS A 52 8.29 29.63 22.92
CA LYS A 52 7.11 30.35 23.40
C LYS A 52 7.63 31.16 24.57
N GLU A 53 7.66 32.47 24.42
CA GLU A 53 7.68 33.32 25.61
C GLU A 53 6.44 32.91 26.41
N GLN A 54 6.71 32.28 27.55
CA GLN A 54 5.71 31.99 28.54
C GLN A 54 5.45 33.35 29.17
N ASP A 55 4.44 34.08 28.65
CA ASP A 55 3.87 35.21 29.36
C ASP A 55 3.30 34.64 30.67
N ASP A 56 4.08 34.77 31.74
CA ASP A 56 3.64 34.55 33.10
C ASP A 56 2.63 35.66 33.46
N GLU A 57 1.34 35.40 33.25
CA GLU A 57 0.22 35.96 34.04
C GLU A 57 -0.86 34.90 34.32
#